data_AF-A0A938GAI1-F1
#
_entry.id   AF-A0A938GAI1-F1
#
_cell.length_a   1.000
_cell.length_b   1.000
_cell.length_c   1.000
_cell.angle_alpha   90.00
_cell.angle_beta   90.00
_cell.angle_gamma   90.00
#
_symmetry.space_group_name_H-M   'P 1'
#
loop_
_entity.id
_entity.type
_entity.pdbx_description
1 polymer ?
#
loop_
_entity_poly.entity_id
_entity_poly.type
_entity_poly.pdbx_seq_one_letter_code
_entity_poly.pdbx_strand_id
1 'polypeptide(L)'
;MNRSILSPLTALFSLTDEQAMWRVQMHDDSEAFARLVRRWEGPIQRLCTRMTGDSHRGEDLAQEAFTRVFTHRKAYQTRGKFSTFLWRVAMNLCYDELRKTNRRSEISLHRDDEDPPDDLDTLAVDDAAPDA
;
A
#
# COMPACT_ATOMS: atom_id res chain seq x y z
N MET A 1 -28.63 23.72 21.47
CA MET A 1 -27.55 23.62 22.45
C MET A 1 -27.20 22.17 22.70
N ASN A 2 -25.90 21.88 22.79
CA ASN A 2 -25.23 20.64 23.22
C ASN A 2 -25.21 19.42 22.28
N ARG A 3 -24.33 19.48 21.29
CA ARG A 3 -23.64 18.30 20.70
C ARG A 3 -22.18 18.65 20.44
N SER A 4 -21.29 18.58 21.44
CA SER A 4 -19.82 18.51 21.23
C SER A 4 -19.03 18.47 22.56
N ILE A 5 -19.07 17.32 23.25
CA ILE A 5 -18.11 17.05 24.34
C ILE A 5 -17.47 15.66 24.28
N LEU A 6 -17.79 14.85 23.26
CA LEU A 6 -17.25 13.49 23.07
C LEU A 6 -15.98 13.42 22.19
N SER A 7 -15.59 14.53 21.57
CA SER A 7 -14.39 14.60 20.71
C SER A 7 -13.06 14.36 21.45
N PRO A 8 -12.80 14.90 22.67
CA PRO A 8 -11.49 14.75 23.31
C PRO A 8 -11.24 13.34 23.87
N LEU A 9 -12.27 12.64 24.35
CA LEU A 9 -12.14 11.26 24.83
C LEU A 9 -11.78 10.29 23.71
N THR A 10 -12.35 10.48 22.51
CA THR A 10 -12.07 9.62 21.35
C THR A 10 -10.62 9.76 20.86
N ALA A 11 -10.05 10.97 20.94
CA ALA A 11 -8.67 11.23 20.55
C ALA A 11 -7.64 10.57 21.48
N LEU A 12 -7.95 10.46 22.78
CA LEU A 12 -7.07 9.78 23.74
C LEU A 12 -7.00 8.26 23.53
N PHE A 13 -8.01 7.67 22.86
CA PHE A 13 -8.10 6.24 22.56
C PHE A 13 -7.87 5.92 21.06
N SER A 14 -7.33 6.85 20.28
CA SER A 14 -7.07 6.57 18.86
C SER A 14 -5.90 5.60 18.72
N LEU A 15 -6.15 4.42 18.14
CA LEU A 15 -5.11 3.45 17.81
C LEU A 15 -4.05 4.10 16.90
N THR A 16 -2.79 3.90 17.25
CA THR A 16 -1.69 4.19 16.32
C THR A 16 -1.81 3.29 15.09
N ASP A 17 -1.14 3.64 13.99
CA ASP A 17 -1.17 2.80 12.80
C ASP A 17 -0.61 1.39 13.08
N GLU A 18 0.45 1.31 13.89
CA GLU A 18 1.07 0.05 14.30
C GLU A 18 0.13 -0.79 15.15
N GLN A 19 -0.60 -0.17 16.09
CA GLN A 19 -1.59 -0.88 16.91
C GLN A 19 -2.78 -1.36 16.08
N ALA A 20 -3.27 -0.55 15.14
CA ALA A 20 -4.33 -0.95 14.22
C ALA A 20 -3.85 -2.13 13.35
N MET A 21 -2.66 -2.05 12.78
CA MET A 21 -2.09 -3.11 11.95
C MET A 21 -1.84 -4.39 12.74
N TRP A 22 -1.42 -4.29 14.01
CA TRP A 22 -1.29 -5.45 14.90
C TRP A 22 -2.62 -6.17 15.11
N ARG A 23 -3.73 -5.44 15.32
CA ARG A 23 -5.08 -6.04 15.42
C ARG A 23 -5.51 -6.72 14.12
N VAL A 24 -5.22 -6.11 12.98
CA VAL A 24 -5.47 -6.70 11.66
C VAL A 24 -4.66 -7.99 11.49
N GLN A 25 -3.38 -7.98 11.88
CA GLN A 25 -2.52 -9.15 11.80
C GLN A 25 -2.98 -10.29 12.72
N MET A 26 -3.38 -10.01 13.95
CA MET A 26 -3.71 -11.05 14.94
C MET A 26 -5.14 -11.56 14.83
N HIS A 27 -6.09 -10.68 14.51
CA HIS A 27 -7.52 -10.96 14.67
C HIS A 27 -8.35 -10.73 13.40
N ASP A 28 -7.72 -10.39 12.27
CA ASP A 28 -8.43 -10.03 11.04
C ASP A 28 -9.48 -8.92 11.25
N ASP A 29 -9.17 -7.99 12.18
CA ASP A 29 -10.05 -6.91 12.60
C ASP A 29 -10.30 -5.92 11.45
N SER A 30 -11.43 -6.08 10.77
CA SER A 30 -11.80 -5.28 9.60
C SER A 30 -12.02 -3.80 9.92
N GLU A 31 -12.46 -3.49 11.14
CA GLU A 31 -12.67 -2.10 11.59
C GLU A 31 -11.32 -1.40 11.82
N ALA A 32 -10.34 -2.11 12.39
CA ALA A 32 -8.97 -1.61 12.50
C ALA A 32 -8.37 -1.36 11.11
N PHE A 33 -8.59 -2.25 10.14
CA PHE A 33 -8.13 -2.05 8.77
C PHE A 33 -8.82 -0.86 8.09
N ALA A 34 -10.14 -0.73 8.22
CA ALA A 34 -10.89 0.40 7.67
C ALA A 34 -10.39 1.76 8.17
N ARG A 35 -9.89 1.82 9.42
CA ARG A 35 -9.27 3.04 9.97
C ARG A 35 -7.95 3.37 9.30
N LEU A 36 -7.12 2.37 9.00
CA LEU A 36 -5.89 2.55 8.24
C LEU A 36 -6.20 3.06 6.84
N VAL A 37 -7.17 2.45 6.15
CA VAL A 37 -7.61 2.85 4.80
C VAL A 37 -8.07 4.31 4.81
N ARG A 38 -9.04 4.69 5.65
CA ARG A 38 -9.54 6.07 5.73
C ARG A 38 -8.44 7.11 6.00
N ARG A 39 -7.42 6.73 6.78
CA ARG A 39 -6.30 7.63 7.11
C ARG A 39 -5.34 7.81 5.93
N TRP A 40 -5.12 6.76 5.15
CA TRP A 40 -4.04 6.70 4.16
C TRP A 40 -4.50 6.68 2.70
N GLU A 41 -5.79 6.49 2.41
CA GLU A 41 -6.33 6.44 1.05
C GLU A 41 -5.98 7.69 0.24
N GLY A 42 -6.24 8.88 0.78
CA GLY A 42 -5.95 10.14 0.10
C GLY A 42 -4.45 10.35 -0.17
N PRO A 43 -3.57 10.22 0.84
CA PRO A 43 -2.12 10.29 0.64
C PRO A 43 -1.59 9.30 -0.42
N ILE A 44 -2.02 8.05 -0.38
CA ILE A 44 -1.55 7.01 -1.30
C ILE A 44 -2.10 7.21 -2.71
N GLN A 45 -3.38 7.54 -2.87
CA GLN A 45 -3.96 7.88 -4.17
C GLN A 45 -3.24 9.07 -4.82
N ARG A 46 -2.93 10.12 -4.05
CA ARG A 46 -2.16 11.28 -4.56
C ARG A 46 -0.76 10.89 -5.01
N LEU A 47 -0.09 10.01 -4.28
CA LEU A 47 1.21 9.46 -4.70
C LEU A 47 1.08 8.75 -6.04
N CYS A 48 0.18 7.77 -6.12
CA CYS A 48 0.02 6.92 -7.29
C CYS A 48 -0.39 7.74 -8.52
N THR A 49 -1.29 8.71 -8.35
CA THR A 49 -1.69 9.66 -9.40
C THR A 49 -0.50 10.47 -9.89
N ARG A 50 0.33 10.99 -8.98
CA ARG A 50 1.51 11.78 -9.36
C ARG A 50 2.57 10.94 -10.08
N MET A 51 2.73 9.67 -9.71
CA MET A 51 3.70 8.78 -10.34
C MET A 51 3.24 8.30 -11.72
N THR A 52 1.94 8.02 -11.88
CA THR A 52 1.39 7.49 -13.15
C THR A 52 0.94 8.58 -14.12
N GLY A 53 0.64 9.78 -13.64
CA GLY A 53 0.05 10.86 -14.43
C GLY A 53 -1.44 10.65 -14.75
N ASP A 54 -2.07 9.62 -14.19
CA ASP A 54 -3.47 9.26 -14.43
C ASP A 54 -4.20 9.06 -13.09
N SER A 55 -5.29 9.80 -12.88
CA SER A 55 -6.06 9.76 -11.62
C SER A 55 -6.77 8.43 -11.40
N HIS A 56 -7.28 7.82 -12.47
CA HIS A 56 -8.01 6.55 -12.39
C HIS A 56 -7.04 5.41 -12.11
N ARG A 57 -5.91 5.35 -12.82
CA ARG A 57 -4.84 4.40 -12.50
C ARG A 57 -4.27 4.62 -11.10
N GLY A 58 -4.16 5.88 -10.67
CA GLY A 58 -3.76 6.23 -9.32
C GLY A 58 -4.69 5.66 -8.23
N GLU A 59 -6.00 5.69 -8.47
CA GLU A 59 -7.00 5.09 -7.59
C GLU A 59 -6.90 3.56 -7.56
N ASP A 60 -6.81 2.92 -8.72
CA ASP A 60 -6.67 1.46 -8.84
C ASP A 60 -5.44 0.95 -8.07
N LEU A 61 -4.29 1.62 -8.25
CA LEU A 61 -3.05 1.25 -7.57
C LEU A 61 -3.12 1.47 -6.06
N ALA A 62 -3.82 2.51 -5.60
CA ALA A 62 -4.03 2.72 -4.18
C ALA A 62 -4.89 1.60 -3.58
N GLN A 63 -5.98 1.22 -4.24
CA GLN A 63 -6.82 0.09 -3.82
C GLN A 63 -6.03 -1.23 -3.79
N GLU A 64 -5.23 -1.49 -4.83
CA GLU A 64 -4.35 -2.65 -4.90
C GLU A 64 -3.30 -2.65 -3.77
N ALA A 65 -2.75 -1.49 -3.42
CA ALA A 65 -1.81 -1.38 -2.30
C ALA A 65 -2.44 -1.84 -0.97
N PHE A 66 -3.65 -1.35 -0.65
CA PHE A 66 -4.38 -1.79 0.54
C PHE A 66 -4.77 -3.27 0.46
N THR A 67 -5.18 -3.75 -0.71
CA THR A 67 -5.49 -5.17 -0.94
C THR A 67 -4.28 -6.04 -0.64
N ARG A 68 -3.09 -5.69 -1.16
CA ARG A 68 -1.84 -6.41 -0.87
C ARG A 68 -1.48 -6.39 0.60
N VAL A 69 -1.62 -5.23 1.28
CA VAL A 69 -1.37 -5.12 2.72
C VAL A 69 -2.30 -6.04 3.50
N PHE A 70 -3.58 -6.08 3.17
CA PHE A 70 -4.54 -6.95 3.86
C PHE A 70 -4.26 -8.43 3.57
N THR A 71 -4.04 -8.80 2.31
CA THR A 71 -3.76 -10.18 1.91
C THR A 71 -2.50 -10.73 2.60
N HIS A 72 -1.45 -9.92 2.69
CA HIS A 72 -0.17 -10.31 3.28
C HIS A 72 -0.02 -9.87 4.75
N ARG A 73 -1.11 -9.46 5.41
CA ARG A 73 -1.08 -8.92 6.79
C ARG A 73 -0.36 -9.80 7.80
N LYS A 74 -0.41 -11.13 7.63
CA LYS A 74 0.24 -12.09 8.54
C LYS A 74 1.77 -12.01 8.48
N ALA A 75 2.33 -11.65 7.33
CA ALA A 75 3.76 -11.48 7.12
C ALA A 75 4.29 -10.09 7.51
N TYR A 76 3.41 -9.17 7.94
CA TYR A 76 3.82 -7.84 8.38
C TYR A 76 4.73 -7.93 9.62
N GLN A 77 5.87 -7.25 9.56
CA GLN A 77 6.80 -7.14 10.69
C GLN A 77 6.87 -5.68 11.14
N THR A 78 6.77 -5.46 12.45
CA THR A 78 6.79 -4.12 13.08
C THR A 78 8.22 -3.56 13.15
N ARG A 79 8.93 -3.53 12.03
CA ARG A 79 10.27 -2.92 11.89
C ARG A 79 10.14 -1.49 11.37
N GLY A 80 9.64 -0.59 12.23
CA GLY A 80 9.45 0.82 11.92
C GLY A 80 7.98 1.23 11.72
N LYS A 81 7.78 2.45 11.19
CA LYS A 81 6.43 3.03 11.02
C LYS A 81 5.64 2.29 9.95
N PHE A 82 4.37 1.99 10.22
CA PHE A 82 3.47 1.40 9.23
C PHE A 82 3.39 2.23 7.95
N SER A 83 3.38 3.56 8.09
CA SER A 83 3.34 4.47 6.96
C SER A 83 4.48 4.21 5.98
N THR A 84 5.73 4.11 6.44
CA THR A 84 6.90 3.82 5.60
C THR A 84 6.72 2.53 4.81
N PHE A 85 6.20 1.48 5.45
CA PHE A 85 5.88 0.22 4.78
C PHE A 85 4.82 0.40 3.70
N LEU A 86 3.71 1.07 4.00
CA LEU A 86 2.63 1.33 3.05
C LEU A 86 3.09 2.16 1.84
N TRP A 87 3.91 3.20 2.07
CA TRP A 87 4.53 3.98 1.00
C TRP A 87 5.38 3.11 0.08
N ARG A 88 6.18 2.20 0.63
CA ARG A 88 7.01 1.26 -0.15
C ARG A 88 6.16 0.33 -1.01
N VAL A 89 5.08 -0.24 -0.45
CA VAL A 89 4.14 -1.08 -1.23
C VAL A 89 3.54 -0.29 -2.41
N ALA A 90 3.06 0.93 -2.16
CA ALA A 90 2.47 1.76 -3.19
C ALA A 90 3.49 2.20 -4.27
N MET A 91 4.71 2.56 -3.87
CA MET A 91 5.77 2.92 -4.82
C MET A 91 6.15 1.75 -5.72
N ASN A 92 6.30 0.54 -5.16
CA ASN A 92 6.61 -0.65 -5.95
C ASN A 92 5.52 -0.93 -7.01
N LEU A 93 4.25 -0.84 -6.61
CA LEU A 93 3.12 -0.94 -7.53
C LEU A 93 3.17 0.10 -8.66
N CYS A 94 3.51 1.34 -8.34
CA CYS A 94 3.65 2.39 -9.35
C CYS A 94 4.83 2.12 -10.31
N TYR A 95 5.97 1.65 -9.80
CA TYR A 95 7.12 1.30 -10.64
C TYR A 95 6.80 0.14 -11.57
N ASP A 96 6.10 -0.88 -11.09
CA ASP A 96 5.65 -2.01 -11.90
C ASP A 96 4.70 -1.54 -13.01
N GLU A 97 3.75 -0.65 -12.68
CA GLU A 97 2.82 -0.07 -13.65
C GLU A 97 3.52 0.75 -14.73
N LEU A 98 4.48 1.60 -14.33
CA LEU A 98 5.27 2.40 -15.27
C LEU A 98 6.12 1.52 -16.18
N ARG A 99 6.71 0.46 -15.65
CA ARG A 99 7.45 -0.53 -16.44
C ARG A 99 6.56 -1.22 -17.46
N LYS A 100 5.34 -1.64 -17.07
CA LYS A 100 4.36 -2.24 -17.98
C LYS A 100 3.90 -1.27 -19.06
N THR A 101 3.66 -0.01 -18.70
CA THR A 101 3.24 1.04 -19.63
C THR A 101 4.33 1.33 -20.67
N ASN A 102 5.60 1.41 -20.23
CA ASN A 102 6.73 1.61 -21.14
C ASN A 102 6.89 0.43 -22.11
N ARG A 103 6.85 -0.82 -21.61
CA ARG A 103 6.87 -2.02 -22.47
C ARG A 103 5.72 -2.02 -23.47
N ARG A 104 4.50 -1.65 -23.06
CA ARG A 104 3.35 -1.56 -23.98
C ARG A 104 3.56 -0.48 -25.05
N SER A 105 4.21 0.63 -24.71
CA SER A 105 4.60 1.64 -25.68
C SER A 105 5.65 1.10 -26.66
N GLU A 106 6.64 0.35 -26.19
CA GLU A 106 7.67 -0.30 -27.02
C GLU A 106 7.07 -1.39 -27.93
N ILE A 107 6.19 -2.25 -27.42
CA ILE A 107 5.47 -3.29 -28.19
C ILE A 107 4.47 -2.66 -29.17
N SER A 108 3.87 -1.51 -28.84
CA SER A 108 3.03 -0.80 -29.81
C SER A 108 3.85 -0.23 -30.98
N LEU A 109 5.17 -0.06 -30.81
CA LEU A 109 6.11 0.30 -31.88
C LEU A 109 6.72 -0.96 -32.54
N HIS A 110 6.74 -2.09 -31.83
CA HIS A 110 7.23 -3.40 -32.26
C HIS A 110 6.12 -4.46 -32.08
N ARG A 111 5.05 -4.39 -32.86
CA ARG A 111 4.13 -5.52 -32.96
C ARG A 111 4.75 -6.52 -33.92
N ASP A 112 5.52 -7.44 -33.37
CA ASP A 112 5.71 -8.84 -33.74
C ASP A 112 6.86 -9.38 -32.87
N ASP A 113 6.50 -10.16 -31.84
CA ASP A 113 7.18 -11.38 -31.37
C ASP A 113 6.83 -11.66 -29.89
N GLU A 114 6.26 -12.85 -29.68
CA GLU A 114 5.82 -13.44 -28.41
C GLU A 114 6.99 -13.61 -27.44
N ASP A 115 6.81 -13.23 -26.17
CA ASP A 115 7.70 -13.69 -25.09
C ASP A 115 6.92 -14.07 -23.80
N PRO A 116 7.43 -15.06 -23.04
CA PRO A 116 6.68 -15.86 -22.06
C PRO A 116 6.51 -15.16 -20.68
N PRO A 117 5.66 -15.70 -19.78
CA PRO A 117 5.34 -15.06 -18.50
C PRO A 117 6.56 -15.04 -17.55
N ASP A 118 6.80 -13.88 -16.95
CA ASP A 118 7.88 -13.63 -15.97
C ASP A 118 7.38 -13.97 -14.55
N ASP A 119 7.86 -15.09 -14.01
CA ASP A 119 7.62 -15.56 -12.64
C ASP A 119 8.34 -14.64 -11.64
N LEU A 120 7.63 -13.66 -11.05
CA LEU A 120 8.17 -12.88 -9.92
C LEU A 120 7.69 -13.44 -8.58
N ASP A 121 8.31 -14.57 -8.24
CA ASP A 121 8.55 -15.01 -6.87
C ASP A 121 9.66 -14.16 -6.26
N THR A 122 9.32 -13.10 -5.50
CA THR A 122 10.21 -12.55 -4.46
C THR A 122 9.45 -11.64 -3.49
N LEU A 123 8.62 -12.26 -2.65
CA LEU A 123 8.48 -11.80 -1.26
C LEU A 123 9.52 -12.53 -0.39
N ALA A 124 10.77 -12.59 -0.87
CA ALA A 124 11.88 -12.98 -0.02
C ALA A 124 12.03 -11.90 1.04
N VAL A 125 11.67 -12.29 2.26
CA VAL A 125 12.01 -11.58 3.48
C VAL A 125 13.50 -11.80 3.69
N ASP A 126 14.35 -11.04 3.00
CA ASP A 126 15.73 -10.87 3.44
C ASP A 126 16.26 -9.52 2.98
N ASP A 127 16.55 -8.67 3.95
CA ASP A 127 17.74 -7.85 3.86
C ASP A 127 18.25 -7.67 5.29
N ALA A 128 19.32 -8.42 5.57
CA ALA A 128 20.21 -8.18 6.68
C ALA A 128 20.70 -6.72 6.60
N ALA A 129 20.44 -5.93 7.64
CA ALA A 129 21.20 -4.70 7.81
C ALA A 129 22.65 -5.07 8.10
N PRO A 130 23.66 -4.47 7.44
CA PRO A 130 25.03 -4.55 7.92
C PRO A 130 25.12 -3.79 9.25
N ASP A 131 25.66 -4.47 10.26
CA ASP A 131 26.08 -3.89 11.53
C ASP A 131 27.00 -2.68 11.28
N ALA A 132 26.72 -1.58 11.97
CA ALA A 132 27.65 -0.48 12.20
C ALA A 132 27.50 0.00 13.64
#